data_AF-A0A3R0TYJ1-F1
#
_entry.id   AF-A0A3R0TYJ1-F1
#
_cell.length_a   1.000
_cell.length_b   1.000
_cell.length_c   1.000
_cell.angle_alpha   90.00
_cell.angle_beta   90.00
_cell.angle_gamma   90.00
#
_symmetry.space_group_name_H-M   'P 1'
#
loop_
_entity.id
_entity.type
_entity.pdbx_description
1 polymer ?
#
loop_
_entity_poly.entity_id
_entity_poly.type
_entity_poly.pdbx_seq_one_letter_code
_entity_poly.pdbx_strand_id
1 'polypeptide(L)'
;MQRAAANQSLFNAINNKLSETDRTNIDALFRVDKELRTSPWNELKTDAPKATIEGLRELLLRYDQLSRIHAEHGGKNESRFMWRHFKTRRTQVFRILSKLTFVATSQDQSFVQALAFVLANKHRHSDWLRLGSKENDILTARDLDWIPDKWWVLVTGETKRNNTPHRLNRRALEVCVCRQLVQELKSADICVPGGDSYSDTRAQLLPMEKCTETRAEYGELVGLPVEGKSFVGHLQTRLKEVAESVDRGYMANSYFTITNDRPVLTKLVKKPLPAGFNAVNKALTTKSPDHKITGSQFISS
;
A
#
# COMPACT_ATOMS: atom_id res chain seq x y z
N MET A 1 -12.55 2.52 28.35
CA MET A 1 -11.80 3.68 28.90
C MET A 1 -10.37 3.79 28.36
N GLN A 2 -9.58 2.71 28.28
CA GLN A 2 -8.16 2.77 27.81
C GLN A 2 -7.95 3.35 26.39
N ARG A 3 -8.78 3.02 25.40
CA ARG A 3 -8.63 3.52 24.02
C ARG A 3 -8.80 5.04 23.89
N ALA A 4 -9.79 5.62 24.58
CA ALA A 4 -10.02 7.07 24.54
C ALA A 4 -8.86 7.84 25.19
N ALA A 5 -8.35 7.36 26.33
CA ALA A 5 -7.19 7.95 26.99
C ALA A 5 -5.91 7.83 26.14
N ALA A 6 -5.69 6.68 25.48
CA ALA A 6 -4.56 6.48 24.58
C ALA A 6 -4.62 7.43 23.36
N ASN A 7 -5.79 7.54 22.73
CA ASN A 7 -5.99 8.45 21.60
C ASN A 7 -5.77 9.91 22.00
N GLN A 8 -6.21 10.30 23.21
CA GLN A 8 -6.03 11.65 23.71
C GLN A 8 -4.58 11.96 24.06
N SER A 9 -3.86 11.00 24.66
CA SER A 9 -2.42 11.12 24.90
C SER A 9 -1.65 11.29 23.58
N LEU A 10 -2.02 10.55 22.54
CA LEU A 10 -1.36 10.65 21.24
C LEU A 10 -1.71 11.94 20.50
N PHE A 11 -2.98 12.35 20.53
CA PHE A 11 -3.42 13.64 20.01
C PHE A 11 -2.59 14.76 20.65
N ASN A 12 -2.43 14.73 21.98
CA ASN A 12 -1.61 15.69 22.70
C ASN A 12 -0.13 15.62 22.27
N ALA A 13 0.44 14.43 22.10
CA ALA A 13 1.82 14.26 21.65
C ALA A 13 2.06 14.85 20.24
N ILE A 14 1.15 14.61 19.30
CA ILE A 14 1.22 15.20 17.96
C ILE A 14 0.98 16.70 18.03
N ASN A 15 -0.04 17.14 18.77
CA ASN A 15 -0.40 18.55 18.90
C ASN A 15 0.74 19.37 19.52
N ASN A 16 1.45 18.82 20.50
CA ASN A 16 2.63 19.45 21.10
C ASN A 16 3.82 19.57 20.14
N LYS A 17 3.92 18.70 19.12
CA LYS A 17 4.92 18.80 18.04
C LYS A 17 4.53 19.82 16.95
N LEU A 18 3.29 20.29 16.93
CA LEU A 18 2.81 21.29 15.98
C LEU A 18 3.05 22.70 16.53
N SER A 19 3.69 23.56 15.74
CA SER A 19 3.69 25.00 16.02
C SER A 19 2.29 25.56 15.82
N GLU A 20 1.99 26.73 16.39
CA GLU A 20 0.68 27.39 16.22
C GLU A 20 0.38 27.69 14.75
N THR A 21 1.41 28.05 13.98
CA THR A 21 1.36 28.20 12.53
C THR A 21 1.09 26.86 11.82
N ASP A 22 1.66 25.76 12.28
CA ASP A 22 1.37 24.43 11.71
C ASP A 22 -0.07 24.01 11.98
N ARG A 23 -0.58 24.25 13.20
CA ARG A 23 -1.96 23.92 13.60
C ARG A 23 -2.96 24.68 12.74
N THR A 24 -2.83 26.01 12.68
CA THR A 24 -3.72 26.86 11.86
C THR A 24 -3.71 26.45 10.40
N ASN A 25 -2.54 26.13 9.85
CA ASN A 25 -2.43 25.69 8.47
C ASN A 25 -2.93 24.26 8.21
N ILE A 26 -2.87 23.36 9.19
CA ILE A 26 -3.45 22.02 9.08
C ILE A 26 -4.97 22.12 9.18
N ASP A 27 -5.50 22.89 10.14
CA ASP A 27 -6.93 23.13 10.30
C ASP A 27 -7.53 23.78 9.04
N ALA A 28 -6.79 24.70 8.41
CA ALA A 28 -7.19 25.32 7.14
C ALA A 28 -7.37 24.28 6.01
N LEU A 29 -6.71 23.11 6.06
CA LEU A 29 -6.94 22.06 5.06
C LEU A 29 -8.33 21.44 5.17
N PHE A 30 -8.94 21.46 6.36
CA PHE A 30 -10.25 20.84 6.60
C PHE A 30 -11.42 21.84 6.48
N ARG A 31 -11.13 23.13 6.49
CA ARG A 31 -12.15 24.18 6.30
C ARG A 31 -12.58 24.23 4.83
N VAL A 32 -13.88 24.36 4.62
CA VAL A 32 -14.46 24.60 3.30
C VAL A 32 -14.67 26.10 3.18
N ASP A 33 -14.00 26.73 2.22
CA ASP A 33 -14.19 28.16 1.96
C ASP A 33 -15.58 28.42 1.39
N LYS A 34 -16.17 29.60 1.62
CA LYS A 34 -17.55 29.90 1.20
C LYS A 34 -17.74 29.82 -0.32
N GLU A 35 -16.66 30.02 -1.08
CA GLU A 35 -16.65 29.96 -2.53
C GLU A 35 -16.31 28.56 -3.09
N LEU A 36 -15.72 27.68 -2.27
CA LEU A 36 -15.29 26.34 -2.68
C LEU A 36 -16.29 25.27 -2.21
N ARG A 37 -16.62 24.32 -3.09
CA ARG A 37 -17.54 23.21 -2.75
C ARG A 37 -16.88 22.10 -1.93
N THR A 38 -15.55 22.09 -1.84
CA THR A 38 -14.76 21.03 -1.20
C THR A 38 -13.61 21.64 -0.41
N SER A 39 -13.22 20.99 0.69
CA SER A 39 -12.05 21.42 1.47
C SER A 39 -10.74 21.16 0.70
N PRO A 40 -9.66 21.93 0.95
CA PRO A 40 -8.35 21.66 0.36
C PRO A 40 -7.84 20.23 0.63
N TRP A 41 -8.24 19.61 1.75
CA TRP A 41 -7.98 18.20 2.04
C TRP A 41 -8.65 17.26 1.05
N ASN A 42 -9.90 17.51 0.68
CA ASN A 42 -10.61 16.72 -0.32
C ASN A 42 -10.07 17.01 -1.72
N GLU A 43 -9.64 18.23 -2.02
CA GLU A 43 -8.89 18.55 -3.24
C GLU A 43 -7.54 17.83 -3.30
N LEU A 44 -6.91 17.55 -2.14
CA LEU A 44 -5.70 16.73 -2.10
C LEU A 44 -5.98 15.26 -2.47
N LYS A 45 -7.24 14.83 -2.42
CA LYS A 45 -7.71 13.47 -2.77
C LYS A 45 -8.35 13.38 -4.14
N THR A 46 -8.71 14.50 -4.78
CA THR A 46 -9.30 14.47 -6.11
C THR A 46 -8.27 14.01 -7.14
N ASP A 47 -8.71 13.06 -7.96
CA ASP A 47 -8.05 12.63 -9.18
C ASP A 47 -8.04 13.75 -10.24
N ALA A 48 -7.33 13.52 -11.35
CA ALA A 48 -7.28 14.48 -12.46
C ALA A 48 -8.70 14.93 -12.89
N PRO A 49 -8.88 16.22 -13.28
CA PRO A 49 -10.19 16.80 -13.54
C PRO A 49 -10.96 16.04 -14.64
N LYS A 50 -12.31 16.00 -14.51
CA LYS A 50 -13.20 15.42 -15.52
C LYS A 50 -13.08 16.18 -16.85
N ALA A 51 -13.20 15.46 -17.97
CA ALA A 51 -13.09 16.00 -19.31
C ALA A 51 -14.21 17.01 -19.66
N THR A 52 -13.98 18.30 -19.39
CA THR A 52 -14.71 19.46 -19.95
C THR A 52 -14.14 19.84 -21.32
N ILE A 53 -14.77 20.74 -22.09
CA ILE A 53 -14.24 21.19 -23.41
C ILE A 53 -12.88 21.88 -23.28
N GLU A 54 -12.70 22.71 -22.25
CA GLU A 54 -11.41 23.29 -21.83
C GLU A 54 -10.41 22.17 -21.47
N GLY A 55 -10.88 21.21 -20.67
CA GLY A 55 -10.11 20.03 -20.27
C GLY A 55 -9.73 19.13 -21.45
N LEU A 56 -10.56 19.04 -22.49
CA LEU A 56 -10.28 18.29 -23.72
C LEU A 56 -9.17 18.96 -24.54
N ARG A 57 -9.17 20.30 -24.63
CA ARG A 57 -8.06 21.05 -25.25
C ARG A 57 -6.77 20.88 -24.47
N GLU A 58 -6.84 20.97 -23.14
CA GLU A 58 -5.68 20.72 -22.27
C GLU A 58 -5.20 19.26 -22.39
N LEU A 59 -6.11 18.29 -22.49
CA LEU A 59 -5.80 16.88 -22.68
C LEU A 59 -5.18 16.60 -24.06
N LEU A 60 -5.62 17.26 -25.13
CA LEU A 60 -5.01 17.15 -26.46
C LEU A 60 -3.59 17.73 -26.47
N LEU A 61 -3.40 18.90 -25.87
CA LEU A 61 -2.08 19.53 -25.74
C LEU A 61 -1.14 18.67 -24.88
N ARG A 62 -1.70 18.05 -23.83
CA ARG A 62 -1.00 17.09 -22.97
C ARG A 62 -0.71 15.78 -23.69
N TYR A 63 -1.59 15.29 -24.56
CA TYR A 63 -1.37 14.10 -25.37
C TYR A 63 -0.23 14.30 -26.35
N ASP A 64 -0.16 15.46 -27.00
CA ASP A 64 0.94 15.80 -27.93
C ASP A 64 2.27 15.93 -27.17
N GLN A 65 2.25 16.58 -26.00
CA GLN A 65 3.41 16.64 -25.10
C GLN A 65 3.85 15.24 -24.64
N LEU A 66 2.91 14.39 -24.20
CA LEU A 66 3.19 13.02 -23.78
C LEU A 66 3.71 12.16 -24.94
N SER A 67 3.20 12.35 -26.15
CA SER A 67 3.64 11.66 -27.37
C SER A 67 5.07 12.06 -27.75
N ARG A 68 5.41 13.35 -27.67
CA ARG A 68 6.80 13.81 -27.85
C ARG A 68 7.74 13.20 -26.82
N ILE A 69 7.37 13.24 -25.53
CA ILE A 69 8.21 12.67 -24.46
C ILE A 69 8.30 11.14 -24.59
N HIS A 70 7.23 10.47 -25.03
CA HIS A 70 7.20 9.04 -25.35
C HIS A 70 8.18 8.69 -26.48
N ALA A 71 8.22 9.50 -27.54
CA ALA A 71 9.15 9.34 -28.65
C ALA A 71 10.62 9.61 -28.24
N GLU A 72 10.86 10.64 -27.43
CA GLU A 72 12.21 11.03 -27.00
C GLU A 72 12.81 10.08 -25.95
N HIS A 73 12.00 9.53 -25.04
CA HIS A 73 12.49 8.82 -23.86
C HIS A 73 12.04 7.35 -23.75
N GLY A 74 11.27 6.85 -24.72
CA GLY A 74 10.71 5.50 -24.74
C GLY A 74 9.56 5.34 -23.73
N GLY A 75 8.38 5.01 -24.23
CA GLY A 75 7.08 4.99 -23.52
C GLY A 75 6.89 4.10 -22.29
N LYS A 76 7.94 3.48 -21.74
CA LYS A 76 7.79 2.43 -20.72
C LYS A 76 7.89 2.92 -19.28
N ASN A 77 8.05 4.23 -19.03
CA ASN A 77 8.27 4.75 -17.68
C ASN A 77 7.43 5.98 -17.32
N GLU A 78 6.22 5.70 -16.84
CA GLU A 78 5.21 6.66 -16.35
C GLU A 78 5.71 7.54 -15.20
N SER A 79 6.70 7.07 -14.42
CA SER A 79 7.21 7.77 -13.24
C SER A 79 7.81 9.15 -13.55
N ARG A 80 8.29 9.37 -14.77
CA ARG A 80 8.82 10.66 -15.25
C ARG A 80 7.82 11.82 -15.17
N PHE A 81 6.53 11.51 -15.25
CA PHE A 81 5.47 12.53 -15.26
C PHE A 81 4.94 12.86 -13.87
N MET A 82 5.27 12.05 -12.86
CA MET A 82 4.67 12.16 -11.53
C MET A 82 5.08 13.44 -10.79
N TRP A 83 6.28 13.97 -11.04
CA TRP A 83 6.75 15.20 -10.39
C TRP A 83 5.81 16.39 -10.62
N ARG A 84 5.27 16.55 -11.85
CA ARG A 84 4.38 17.68 -12.17
C ARG A 84 3.14 17.70 -11.26
N HIS A 85 2.57 16.54 -10.99
CA HIS A 85 1.40 16.40 -10.12
C HIS A 85 1.76 16.48 -8.65
N PHE A 86 2.91 15.91 -8.29
CA PHE A 86 3.39 15.92 -6.92
C PHE A 86 3.76 17.32 -6.43
N LYS A 87 4.40 18.13 -7.29
CA LYS A 87 4.91 19.48 -6.96
C LYS A 87 3.84 20.37 -6.33
N THR A 88 2.60 20.35 -6.84
CA THR A 88 1.51 21.19 -6.37
C THR A 88 1.14 20.93 -4.91
N ARG A 89 1.25 19.67 -4.47
CA ARG A 89 0.85 19.21 -3.11
C ARG A 89 2.05 18.93 -2.20
N ARG A 90 3.28 19.08 -2.72
CA ARG A 90 4.54 18.71 -2.04
C ARG A 90 4.64 19.33 -0.66
N THR A 91 4.39 20.63 -0.52
CA THR A 91 4.55 21.35 0.75
C THR A 91 3.65 20.77 1.84
N GLN A 92 2.39 20.52 1.50
CA GLN A 92 1.39 19.96 2.42
C GLN A 92 1.74 18.52 2.80
N VAL A 93 2.12 17.70 1.81
CA VAL A 93 2.56 16.31 2.04
C VAL A 93 3.75 16.28 3.00
N PHE A 94 4.83 17.00 2.68
CA PHE A 94 6.03 17.02 3.52
C PHE A 94 5.81 17.63 4.90
N ARG A 95 4.89 18.59 5.02
CA ARG A 95 4.48 19.11 6.33
C ARG A 95 3.85 18.00 7.17
N ILE A 96 2.88 17.28 6.63
CA ILE A 96 2.23 16.15 7.32
C ILE A 96 3.26 15.07 7.68
N LEU A 97 4.05 14.62 6.70
CA LEU A 97 5.06 13.58 6.91
C LEU A 97 6.06 13.96 8.00
N SER A 98 6.45 15.23 8.11
CA SER A 98 7.38 15.68 9.14
C SER A 98 6.82 15.72 10.57
N LYS A 99 5.50 15.54 10.74
CA LYS A 99 4.84 15.53 12.06
C LYS A 99 4.49 14.11 12.53
N LEU A 100 4.43 13.17 11.59
CA LEU A 100 4.21 11.76 11.89
C LEU A 100 5.54 11.08 12.23
N THR A 101 5.45 10.03 13.04
CA THR A 101 6.58 9.13 13.32
C THR A 101 6.34 7.84 12.57
N PHE A 102 7.26 7.46 11.70
CA PHE A 102 7.19 6.24 10.90
C PHE A 102 8.16 5.21 11.49
N VAL A 103 7.68 3.99 11.71
CA VAL A 103 8.44 2.89 12.31
C VAL A 103 8.34 1.69 11.40
N ALA A 104 9.48 1.07 11.06
CA ALA A 104 9.47 -0.20 10.33
C ALA A 104 9.00 -1.33 11.25
N THR A 105 8.18 -2.22 10.71
CA THR A 105 7.68 -3.38 11.44
C THR A 105 8.60 -4.61 11.34
N SER A 106 9.59 -4.54 10.43
CA SER A 106 10.64 -5.55 10.21
C SER A 106 12.02 -5.09 10.72
N GLN A 107 13.02 -5.96 10.57
CA GLN A 107 14.43 -5.62 10.84
C GLN A 107 15.03 -4.67 9.78
N ASP A 108 14.41 -4.57 8.61
CA ASP A 108 14.90 -3.71 7.54
C ASP A 108 14.53 -2.24 7.80
N GLN A 109 15.53 -1.41 8.04
CA GLN A 109 15.38 0.04 8.26
C GLN A 109 15.64 0.86 6.99
N SER A 110 15.99 0.22 5.88
CA SER A 110 16.44 0.88 4.65
C SER A 110 15.49 1.98 4.18
N PHE A 111 14.19 1.67 4.15
CA PHE A 111 13.19 2.64 3.74
C PHE A 111 13.02 3.79 4.76
N VAL A 112 13.03 3.50 6.07
CA VAL A 112 12.90 4.53 7.11
C VAL A 112 14.07 5.50 7.05
N GLN A 113 15.30 5.02 6.80
CA GLN A 113 16.46 5.87 6.59
C GLN A 113 16.31 6.74 5.33
N ALA A 114 15.84 6.16 4.21
CA ALA A 114 15.57 6.93 3.00
C ALA A 114 14.49 8.01 3.20
N LEU A 115 13.42 7.71 3.94
CA LEU A 115 12.38 8.67 4.28
C LEU A 115 12.93 9.78 5.19
N ALA A 116 13.69 9.43 6.22
CA ALA A 116 14.34 10.39 7.12
C ALA A 116 15.27 11.33 6.35
N PHE A 117 16.08 10.78 5.44
CA PHE A 117 16.96 11.55 4.55
C PHE A 117 16.18 12.54 3.68
N VAL A 118 15.08 12.10 3.07
CA VAL A 118 14.22 12.95 2.24
C VAL A 118 13.58 14.07 3.07
N LEU A 119 13.12 13.78 4.29
CA LEU A 119 12.55 14.78 5.19
C LEU A 119 13.57 15.79 5.71
N ALA A 120 14.80 15.35 6.01
CA ALA A 120 15.91 16.22 6.43
C ALA A 120 16.30 17.19 5.31
N ASN A 121 16.23 16.75 4.05
CA ASN A 121 16.59 17.54 2.88
C ASN A 121 15.40 18.30 2.25
N LYS A 122 14.23 18.33 2.90
CA LYS A 122 12.99 18.90 2.32
C LYS A 122 13.06 20.38 1.95
N HIS A 123 13.96 21.14 2.58
CA HIS A 123 14.17 22.57 2.33
C HIS A 123 15.28 22.85 1.32
N ARG A 124 16.04 21.84 0.88
CA ARG A 124 17.07 22.04 -0.15
C ARG A 124 16.43 22.38 -1.50
N HIS A 125 17.01 23.37 -2.16
CA HIS A 125 16.59 23.80 -3.49
C HIS A 125 17.38 23.14 -4.61
N SER A 126 18.54 22.52 -4.31
CA SER A 126 19.33 21.81 -5.30
C SER A 126 18.55 20.63 -5.89
N ASP A 127 18.74 20.38 -7.19
CA ASP A 127 18.12 19.24 -7.86
C ASP A 127 18.85 17.93 -7.56
N TRP A 128 20.11 18.01 -7.17
CA TRP A 128 20.94 16.87 -6.79
C TRP A 128 21.36 16.96 -5.32
N LEU A 129 21.26 15.82 -4.63
CA LEU A 129 21.75 15.57 -3.28
C LEU A 129 22.98 14.68 -3.38
N ARG A 130 24.04 14.94 -2.61
CA ARG A 130 25.26 14.10 -2.63
C ARG A 130 25.14 12.98 -1.60
N LEU A 131 25.45 11.76 -1.99
CA LEU A 131 25.60 10.63 -1.06
C LEU A 131 27.02 10.59 -0.52
N GLY A 132 27.19 10.29 0.77
CA GLY A 132 28.50 10.14 1.41
C GLY A 132 29.25 11.44 1.73
N SER A 133 28.59 12.61 1.70
CA SER A 133 29.12 13.81 2.34
C SER A 133 28.87 13.78 3.85
N LYS A 134 29.73 14.39 4.68
CA LYS A 134 29.54 14.49 6.16
C LYS A 134 28.15 15.00 6.61
N GLU A 135 27.45 15.75 5.76
CA GLU A 135 26.07 16.20 6.01
C GLU A 135 24.99 15.11 5.84
N ASN A 136 25.32 13.98 5.20
CA ASN A 136 24.40 12.94 4.71
C ASN A 136 24.79 11.53 5.18
N ASP A 137 25.53 11.41 6.29
CA ASP A 137 25.99 10.13 6.88
C ASP A 137 24.84 9.18 7.30
N ILE A 138 23.58 9.63 7.19
CA ILE A 138 22.38 8.85 7.52
C ILE A 138 22.01 7.86 6.41
N LEU A 139 22.38 8.14 5.15
CA LEU A 139 21.91 7.35 4.00
C LEU A 139 23.05 6.65 3.26
N THR A 140 22.99 5.33 3.23
CA THR A 140 23.93 4.46 2.54
C THR A 140 23.36 3.95 1.21
N ALA A 141 24.20 3.31 0.39
CA ALA A 141 23.76 2.70 -0.87
C ALA A 141 22.71 1.61 -0.64
N ARG A 142 22.84 0.84 0.45
CA ARG A 142 21.93 -0.24 0.82
C ARG A 142 20.51 0.27 1.12
N ASP A 143 20.43 1.47 1.68
CA ASP A 143 19.15 2.13 1.98
C ASP A 143 18.35 2.51 0.72
N LEU A 144 18.89 2.23 -0.48
CA LEU A 144 18.27 2.48 -1.78
C LEU A 144 17.90 1.19 -2.53
N ASP A 145 18.18 0.00 -1.98
CA ASP A 145 17.97 -1.28 -2.68
C ASP A 145 16.49 -1.53 -3.02
N TRP A 146 15.58 -1.00 -2.20
CA TRP A 146 14.13 -1.08 -2.40
C TRP A 146 13.63 -0.27 -3.61
N ILE A 147 14.41 0.67 -4.14
CA ILE A 147 13.99 1.52 -5.26
C ILE A 147 13.73 0.63 -6.49
N PRO A 148 12.55 0.69 -7.14
CA PRO A 148 12.29 -0.13 -8.33
C PRO A 148 13.17 0.27 -9.53
N ASP A 149 13.44 -0.67 -10.45
CA ASP A 149 14.30 -0.41 -11.62
C ASP A 149 13.85 0.78 -12.49
N LYS A 150 12.53 0.92 -12.65
CA LYS A 150 11.92 2.08 -13.33
C LYS A 150 12.32 3.42 -12.69
N TRP A 151 12.53 3.45 -11.39
CA TRP A 151 12.91 4.65 -10.65
C TRP A 151 14.43 4.81 -10.54
N TRP A 152 15.19 3.71 -10.60
CA TRP A 152 16.64 3.72 -10.39
C TRP A 152 17.35 4.79 -11.23
N VAL A 153 17.15 4.77 -12.55
CA VAL A 153 17.77 5.73 -13.47
C VAL A 153 17.31 7.17 -13.20
N LEU A 154 16.05 7.37 -12.80
CA LEU A 154 15.52 8.72 -12.53
C LEU A 154 16.06 9.29 -11.22
N VAL A 155 16.23 8.43 -10.22
CA VAL A 155 16.68 8.81 -8.88
C VAL A 155 18.20 8.96 -8.86
N THR A 156 18.97 8.09 -9.52
CA THR A 156 20.43 8.08 -9.42
C THR A 156 21.13 8.67 -10.65
N GLY A 157 20.49 8.60 -11.82
CA GLY A 157 21.14 8.84 -13.11
C GLY A 157 21.93 7.64 -13.64
N GLU A 158 22.05 6.55 -12.87
CA GLU A 158 22.81 5.35 -13.22
C GLU A 158 21.92 4.32 -13.91
N THR A 159 22.43 3.67 -14.97
CA THR A 159 21.71 2.59 -15.67
C THR A 159 21.94 1.21 -15.07
N LYS A 160 23.04 1.04 -14.32
CA LYS A 160 23.41 -0.22 -13.66
C LYS A 160 23.30 -0.05 -12.15
N ARG A 161 22.85 -1.10 -11.45
CA ARG A 161 22.78 -1.13 -9.97
C ARG A 161 24.11 -1.42 -9.28
N ASN A 162 25.08 -1.87 -10.05
CA ASN A 162 26.38 -2.34 -9.55
C ASN A 162 27.25 -1.18 -9.04
N ASN A 163 26.93 0.05 -9.45
CA ASN A 163 27.65 1.25 -9.03
C ASN A 163 26.94 1.88 -7.83
N THR A 164 27.70 2.21 -6.79
CA THR A 164 27.20 3.02 -5.69
C THR A 164 26.92 4.44 -6.20
N PRO A 165 25.67 4.93 -6.12
CA PRO A 165 25.36 6.26 -6.62
C PRO A 165 26.04 7.33 -5.76
N HIS A 166 26.65 8.32 -6.40
CA HIS A 166 27.28 9.46 -5.70
C HIS A 166 26.32 10.64 -5.50
N ARG A 167 25.22 10.66 -6.25
CA ARG A 167 24.21 11.72 -6.20
C ARG A 167 22.82 11.16 -6.42
N LEU A 168 21.84 11.84 -5.86
CA LEU A 168 20.42 11.52 -5.98
C LEU A 168 19.66 12.73 -6.51
N ASN A 169 18.85 12.53 -7.54
CA ASN A 169 17.90 13.52 -8.02
C ASN A 169 16.81 13.68 -6.96
N ARG A 170 16.81 14.83 -6.28
CA ARG A 170 15.92 15.13 -5.17
C ARG A 170 14.46 14.96 -5.56
N ARG A 171 14.05 15.52 -6.70
CA ARG A 171 12.65 15.53 -7.15
C ARG A 171 12.15 14.12 -7.44
N ALA A 172 12.95 13.32 -8.13
CA ALA A 172 12.61 11.93 -8.42
C ALA A 172 12.57 11.10 -7.13
N LEU A 173 13.53 11.29 -6.23
CA LEU A 173 13.61 10.58 -4.96
C LEU A 173 12.39 10.87 -4.07
N GLU A 174 12.00 12.14 -3.92
CA GLU A 174 10.84 12.53 -3.11
C GLU A 174 9.55 11.85 -3.58
N VAL A 175 9.31 11.81 -4.89
CA VAL A 175 8.13 11.16 -5.47
C VAL A 175 8.21 9.64 -5.30
N CYS A 176 9.39 9.06 -5.52
CA CYS A 176 9.64 7.63 -5.34
C CYS A 176 9.33 7.18 -3.90
N VAL A 177 9.88 7.91 -2.92
CA VAL A 177 9.67 7.66 -1.48
C VAL A 177 8.20 7.84 -1.12
N CYS A 178 7.53 8.91 -1.58
CA CYS A 178 6.10 9.10 -1.26
C CYS A 178 5.22 8.01 -1.87
N ARG A 179 5.52 7.56 -3.10
CA ARG A 179 4.82 6.43 -3.73
C ARG A 179 5.03 5.16 -2.92
N GLN A 180 6.27 4.88 -2.56
CA GLN A 180 6.62 3.66 -1.84
C GLN A 180 6.03 3.66 -0.43
N LEU A 181 6.03 4.80 0.28
CA LEU A 181 5.41 4.93 1.60
C LEU A 181 3.94 4.48 1.62
N VAL A 182 3.18 4.76 0.55
CA VAL A 182 1.80 4.28 0.44
C VAL A 182 1.73 2.75 0.38
N GLN A 183 2.70 2.11 -0.29
CA GLN A 183 2.78 0.65 -0.33
C GLN A 183 3.18 0.09 1.03
N GLU A 184 4.24 0.63 1.65
CA GLU A 184 4.73 0.21 2.98
C GLU A 184 3.64 0.31 4.07
N LEU A 185 2.83 1.39 4.03
CA LEU A 185 1.69 1.55 4.95
C LEU A 185 0.57 0.52 4.66
N LYS A 186 0.32 0.19 3.39
CA LYS A 186 -0.70 -0.79 2.99
C LYS A 186 -0.29 -2.22 3.28
N SER A 187 1.00 -2.55 3.14
CA SER A 187 1.55 -3.86 3.49
C SER A 187 1.79 -4.02 4.99
N ALA A 188 1.66 -2.94 5.77
CA ALA A 188 2.02 -2.88 7.18
C ALA A 188 3.51 -3.16 7.47
N ASP A 189 4.38 -2.97 6.47
CA ASP A 189 5.85 -2.96 6.64
C ASP A 189 6.31 -1.68 7.37
N ILE A 190 5.50 -0.62 7.29
CA ILE A 190 5.63 0.59 8.09
C ILE A 190 4.34 0.89 8.82
N CYS A 191 4.47 1.28 10.07
CA CYS A 191 3.37 1.78 10.87
C CYS A 191 3.64 3.21 11.36
N VAL A 192 2.56 3.88 11.73
CA VAL A 192 2.56 5.17 12.42
C VAL A 192 2.04 4.90 13.83
N PRO A 193 2.89 4.89 14.86
CA PRO A 193 2.45 4.65 16.23
C PRO A 193 1.31 5.60 16.63
N GLY A 194 0.22 5.02 17.12
CA GLY A 194 -1.03 5.72 17.46
C GLY A 194 -1.89 6.17 16.29
N GLY A 195 -1.51 5.88 15.04
CA GLY A 195 -2.46 5.90 13.94
C GLY A 195 -3.64 4.95 14.21
N ASP A 196 -4.77 5.17 13.56
CA ASP A 196 -5.92 4.27 13.65
C ASP A 196 -5.75 3.10 12.65
N SER A 197 -5.85 3.41 11.35
CA SER A 197 -5.73 2.40 10.29
C SER A 197 -4.32 1.86 10.05
N TYR A 198 -3.28 2.60 10.46
CA TYR A 198 -1.88 2.25 10.24
C TYR A 198 -1.09 2.20 11.57
N SER A 199 -1.75 1.79 12.65
CA SER A 199 -1.15 1.65 13.99
C SER A 199 -0.04 0.58 14.04
N ASP A 200 0.80 0.62 15.07
CA ASP A 200 1.68 -0.53 15.35
C ASP A 200 0.87 -1.68 15.94
N THR A 201 0.52 -2.65 15.10
CA THR A 201 -0.26 -3.83 15.50
C THR A 201 0.49 -4.72 16.50
N ARG A 202 1.83 -4.65 16.53
CA ARG A 202 2.65 -5.42 17.47
C ARG A 202 2.43 -4.99 18.92
N ALA A 203 2.03 -3.74 19.14
CA ALA A 203 1.68 -3.24 20.46
C ALA A 203 0.43 -3.90 21.06
N GLN A 204 -0.35 -4.63 20.24
CA GLN A 204 -1.53 -5.39 20.67
C GLN A 204 -1.19 -6.86 20.94
N LEU A 205 0.03 -7.30 20.64
CA LEU A 205 0.47 -8.68 20.87
C LEU A 205 0.79 -8.90 22.35
N LEU A 206 0.57 -10.13 22.80
CA LEU A 206 0.99 -10.56 24.13
C LEU A 206 2.53 -10.54 24.22
N PRO A 207 3.10 -10.11 25.36
CA PRO A 207 4.52 -10.27 25.63
C PRO A 207 4.94 -11.73 25.48
N MET A 208 6.17 -11.95 25.01
CA MET A 208 6.67 -13.29 24.73
C MET A 208 6.65 -14.18 25.99
N GLU A 209 6.91 -13.60 27.15
CA GLU A 209 6.87 -14.27 28.45
C GLU A 209 5.48 -14.85 28.73
N LYS A 210 4.43 -14.04 28.49
CA LYS A 210 3.04 -14.50 28.63
C LYS A 210 2.69 -15.59 27.62
N CYS A 211 3.16 -15.45 26.37
CA CYS A 211 3.00 -16.51 25.36
C CYS A 211 3.66 -17.82 25.78
N THR A 212 4.81 -17.77 26.44
CA THR A 212 5.48 -18.98 26.94
C THR A 212 4.74 -19.63 28.11
N GLU A 213 4.21 -18.82 29.03
CA GLU A 213 3.40 -19.29 30.16
C GLU A 213 2.11 -19.99 29.69
N THR A 214 1.39 -19.41 28.72
CA THR A 214 0.10 -19.94 28.24
C THR A 214 0.25 -20.94 27.09
N ARG A 215 1.49 -21.28 26.69
CA ARG A 215 1.75 -22.09 25.49
C ARG A 215 1.06 -23.45 25.54
N ALA A 216 1.15 -24.14 26.68
CA ALA A 216 0.57 -25.47 26.87
C ALA A 216 -0.96 -25.46 26.75
N GLU A 217 -1.61 -24.57 27.51
CA GLU A 217 -3.06 -24.36 27.49
C GLU A 217 -3.57 -23.99 26.08
N TYR A 218 -2.88 -23.07 25.40
CA TYR A 218 -3.23 -22.71 24.03
C TYR A 218 -3.10 -23.89 23.08
N GLY A 219 -2.02 -24.69 23.19
CA GLY A 219 -1.81 -25.89 22.40
C GLY A 219 -2.94 -26.92 22.56
N GLU A 220 -3.41 -27.13 23.78
CA GLU A 220 -4.58 -27.98 24.05
C GLU A 220 -5.85 -27.40 23.41
N LEU A 221 -6.09 -26.10 23.56
CA LEU A 221 -7.27 -25.42 23.01
C LEU A 221 -7.37 -25.54 21.48
N VAL A 222 -6.25 -25.39 20.77
CA VAL A 222 -6.22 -25.49 19.30
C VAL A 222 -5.91 -26.89 18.79
N GLY A 223 -5.70 -27.86 19.70
CA GLY A 223 -5.38 -29.25 19.35
C GLY A 223 -4.03 -29.42 18.63
N LEU A 224 -3.05 -28.56 18.93
CA LEU A 224 -1.73 -28.58 18.31
C LEU A 224 -0.64 -28.93 19.35
N PRO A 225 0.30 -29.83 19.03
CA PRO A 225 1.44 -30.09 19.90
C PRO A 225 2.31 -28.85 20.07
N VAL A 226 2.80 -28.60 21.29
CA VAL A 226 3.63 -27.43 21.60
C VAL A 226 5.13 -27.67 21.41
N GLU A 227 5.53 -28.93 21.30
CA GLU A 227 6.91 -29.34 21.06
C GLU A 227 7.21 -29.38 19.57
N GLY A 228 8.32 -28.77 19.15
CA GLY A 228 8.61 -28.57 17.72
C GLY A 228 8.61 -29.86 16.89
N LYS A 229 9.20 -30.95 17.39
CA LYS A 229 9.22 -32.24 16.68
C LYS A 229 7.81 -32.82 16.50
N SER A 230 7.04 -32.83 17.58
CA SER A 230 5.66 -33.33 17.62
C SER A 230 4.74 -32.49 16.74
N PHE A 231 4.91 -31.16 16.75
CA PHE A 231 4.16 -30.23 15.90
C PHE A 231 4.41 -30.47 14.41
N VAL A 232 5.69 -30.59 14.02
CA VAL A 232 6.07 -30.88 12.62
C VAL A 232 5.50 -32.23 12.18
N GLY A 233 5.64 -33.28 13.00
CA GLY A 233 5.07 -34.59 12.70
C GLY A 233 3.56 -34.54 12.53
N HIS A 234 2.85 -33.84 13.42
CA HIS A 234 1.40 -33.65 13.32
C HIS A 234 0.99 -32.94 12.02
N LEU A 235 1.69 -31.87 11.63
CA LEU A 235 1.41 -31.18 10.37
C LEU A 235 1.70 -32.05 9.15
N GLN A 236 2.81 -32.79 9.14
CA GLN A 236 3.15 -33.70 8.06
C GLN A 236 2.08 -34.78 7.87
N THR A 237 1.62 -35.39 8.97
CA THR A 237 0.53 -36.38 8.93
C THR A 237 -0.74 -35.76 8.37
N ARG A 238 -1.17 -34.59 8.87
CA ARG A 238 -2.39 -33.91 8.37
C ARG A 238 -2.29 -33.57 6.89
N LEU A 239 -1.16 -33.03 6.45
CA LEU A 239 -0.95 -32.70 5.04
C LEU A 239 -0.96 -33.95 4.16
N LYS A 240 -0.35 -35.05 4.64
CA LYS A 240 -0.34 -36.33 3.94
C LYS A 240 -1.74 -36.93 3.84
N GLU A 241 -2.50 -36.95 4.92
CA GLU A 241 -3.89 -37.44 4.94
C GLU A 241 -4.79 -36.64 4.00
N VAL A 242 -4.65 -35.31 3.98
CA VAL A 242 -5.38 -34.44 3.04
C VAL A 242 -4.96 -34.74 1.60
N ALA A 243 -3.66 -34.85 1.32
CA ALA A 243 -3.18 -35.19 -0.01
C ALA A 243 -3.73 -36.55 -0.48
N GLU A 244 -3.62 -37.59 0.35
CA GLU A 244 -4.16 -38.91 0.05
C GLU A 244 -5.69 -38.90 -0.12
N SER A 245 -6.41 -38.09 0.66
CA SER A 245 -7.85 -37.92 0.51
C SER A 245 -8.22 -37.23 -0.81
N VAL A 246 -7.45 -36.22 -1.21
CA VAL A 246 -7.62 -35.53 -2.50
C VAL A 246 -7.31 -36.50 -3.64
N ASP A 247 -6.23 -37.29 -3.54
CA ASP A 247 -5.85 -38.29 -4.54
C ASP A 247 -6.91 -39.39 -4.69
N ARG A 248 -7.47 -39.90 -3.58
CA ARG A 248 -8.61 -40.84 -3.64
C ARG A 248 -9.85 -40.21 -4.29
N GLY A 249 -10.11 -38.94 -3.98
CA GLY A 249 -11.23 -38.18 -4.54
C GLY A 249 -11.04 -37.75 -6.00
N TYR A 250 -9.81 -37.81 -6.53
CA TYR A 250 -9.49 -37.39 -7.89
C TYR A 250 -10.32 -38.14 -8.94
N MET A 251 -10.47 -39.46 -8.81
CA MET A 251 -11.25 -40.27 -9.74
C MET A 251 -12.75 -39.90 -9.76
N ALA A 252 -13.25 -39.29 -8.68
CA ALA A 252 -14.62 -38.80 -8.60
C ALA A 252 -14.77 -37.33 -9.06
N ASN A 253 -13.66 -36.61 -9.30
CA ASN A 253 -13.68 -35.20 -9.68
C ASN A 253 -13.82 -35.05 -11.21
N SER A 254 -15.06 -34.86 -11.67
CA SER A 254 -15.37 -34.63 -13.09
C SER A 254 -14.92 -33.25 -13.62
N TYR A 255 -14.46 -32.36 -12.74
CA TYR A 255 -14.10 -30.97 -13.08
C TYR A 255 -12.59 -30.72 -13.15
N PHE A 256 -11.76 -31.69 -12.79
CA PHE A 256 -10.31 -31.56 -12.73
C PHE A 256 -9.66 -32.83 -13.26
N THR A 257 -8.95 -32.72 -14.39
CA THR A 257 -8.21 -33.82 -14.99
C THR A 257 -6.77 -33.42 -15.24
N ILE A 258 -5.84 -34.34 -15.01
CA ILE A 258 -4.43 -34.18 -15.36
C ILE A 258 -4.21 -34.86 -16.72
N THR A 259 -3.89 -34.08 -17.74
CA THR A 259 -3.59 -34.59 -19.09
C THR A 259 -2.17 -34.17 -19.47
N ASN A 260 -1.29 -35.13 -19.79
CA ASN A 260 0.13 -34.90 -20.09
C ASN A 260 0.85 -34.10 -18.99
N ASP A 261 0.72 -34.52 -17.73
CA ASP A 261 1.31 -33.86 -16.54
C ASP A 261 0.89 -32.39 -16.34
N ARG A 262 -0.21 -31.96 -16.98
CA ARG A 262 -0.75 -30.61 -16.80
C ARG A 262 -2.15 -30.66 -16.20
N PRO A 263 -2.42 -29.89 -15.14
CA PRO A 263 -3.76 -29.78 -14.57
C PRO A 263 -4.67 -29.00 -15.52
N VAL A 264 -5.80 -29.62 -15.90
CA VAL A 264 -6.84 -29.05 -16.74
C VAL A 264 -8.14 -28.99 -15.93
N LEU A 265 -8.64 -27.77 -15.74
CA LEU A 265 -9.95 -27.51 -15.14
C LEU A 265 -11.01 -27.45 -16.24
N THR A 266 -11.97 -28.37 -16.21
CA THR A 266 -13.16 -28.27 -17.07
C THR A 266 -14.11 -27.20 -16.54
N LYS A 267 -14.79 -26.53 -17.46
CA LYS A 267 -15.67 -25.40 -17.15
C LYS A 267 -16.82 -25.88 -16.25
N LEU A 268 -16.93 -25.31 -15.05
CA LEU A 268 -18.07 -25.56 -14.15
C LEU A 268 -19.38 -25.31 -14.91
N VAL A 269 -20.19 -26.36 -15.05
CA VAL A 269 -21.53 -26.24 -15.62
C VAL A 269 -22.36 -25.45 -14.61
N LYS A 270 -22.84 -24.27 -15.03
CA LYS A 270 -23.63 -23.39 -14.17
C LYS A 270 -24.85 -24.16 -13.66
N LYS A 271 -25.06 -24.20 -12.34
CA LYS A 271 -26.29 -24.74 -11.76
C LYS A 271 -27.50 -24.07 -12.44
N PRO A 272 -28.55 -24.82 -12.80
CA PRO A 272 -29.73 -24.24 -13.40
C PRO A 272 -30.30 -23.17 -12.47
N LEU A 273 -30.78 -22.07 -13.06
CA LEU A 273 -31.37 -20.98 -12.26
C LEU A 273 -32.58 -21.53 -11.48
N PRO A 274 -32.74 -21.18 -10.20
CA PRO A 274 -33.90 -21.59 -9.41
C PRO A 274 -35.20 -21.16 -10.08
N ALA A 275 -36.26 -21.95 -9.90
CA ALA A 275 -37.59 -21.58 -10.34
C ALA A 275 -37.97 -20.20 -9.76
N GLY A 276 -38.43 -19.28 -10.62
CA GLY A 276 -38.80 -17.91 -10.22
C GLY A 276 -37.68 -16.86 -10.21
N PHE A 277 -36.41 -17.23 -10.47
CA PHE A 277 -35.29 -16.27 -10.51
C PHE A 277 -35.53 -15.10 -11.46
N ASN A 278 -36.09 -15.36 -12.64
CA ASN A 278 -36.38 -14.32 -13.63
C ASN A 278 -37.45 -13.32 -13.17
N ALA A 279 -38.45 -13.79 -12.41
CA ALA A 279 -39.49 -12.91 -11.87
C ALA A 279 -38.92 -11.98 -10.79
N VAL A 280 -38.08 -12.51 -9.90
CA VAL A 280 -37.41 -11.74 -8.85
C VAL A 280 -36.40 -10.74 -9.44
N ASN A 281 -35.57 -11.17 -10.39
CA ASN A 281 -34.58 -10.31 -11.02
C ASN A 281 -35.23 -9.16 -11.79
N LYS A 282 -36.36 -9.42 -12.47
CA LYS A 282 -37.16 -8.39 -13.15
C LYS A 282 -37.77 -7.40 -12.15
N ALA A 283 -38.29 -7.87 -11.01
CA ALA A 283 -38.85 -6.99 -9.97
C ALA A 283 -37.77 -6.09 -9.34
N LEU A 284 -36.56 -6.61 -9.12
CA LEU A 284 -35.43 -5.86 -8.55
C LEU A 284 -34.87 -4.81 -9.51
N THR A 285 -34.66 -5.16 -10.79
CA THR A 285 -34.16 -4.23 -11.81
C THR A 285 -35.18 -3.15 -12.18
N THR A 286 -36.48 -3.40 -12.02
CA THR A 286 -37.52 -2.36 -12.22
C THR A 286 -37.56 -1.35 -11.07
N LYS A 287 -37.11 -1.72 -9.85
CA LYS A 287 -37.11 -0.82 -8.67
C LYS A 287 -35.78 -0.12 -8.39
N SER A 288 -34.64 -0.64 -8.90
CA SER A 288 -33.34 0.03 -8.83
C SER A 288 -32.52 -0.27 -10.11
N PRO A 289 -32.36 0.69 -11.03
CA PRO A 289 -31.66 0.44 -12.30
C PRO A 289 -30.16 0.14 -12.18
N ASP A 290 -29.54 0.41 -11.02
CA ASP A 290 -28.07 0.34 -10.85
C ASP A 290 -27.53 -0.99 -10.30
N HIS A 291 -28.36 -1.98 -9.97
CA HIS A 291 -27.88 -3.25 -9.39
C HIS A 291 -28.25 -4.45 -10.27
N LYS A 292 -27.40 -4.79 -11.24
CA LYS A 292 -27.42 -6.10 -11.90
C LYS A 292 -26.79 -7.13 -10.97
N ILE A 293 -27.59 -8.03 -10.42
CA ILE A 293 -27.06 -9.18 -9.67
C ILE A 293 -26.58 -10.23 -10.68
N THR A 294 -25.26 -10.31 -10.87
CA THR A 294 -24.64 -11.39 -11.63
C THR A 294 -24.68 -12.66 -10.77
N GLY A 295 -25.15 -13.78 -11.34
CA GLY A 295 -25.40 -15.04 -10.62
C GLY A 295 -24.19 -15.77 -10.02
N SER A 296 -23.05 -15.09 -9.80
CA SER A 296 -21.89 -15.61 -9.07
C SER A 296 -22.03 -15.49 -7.55
N GLN A 297 -22.97 -14.70 -7.03
CA GLN A 297 -23.11 -14.43 -5.60
C GLN A 297 -23.90 -15.48 -4.79
N PHE A 298 -24.41 -16.54 -5.42
CA PHE A 298 -25.18 -17.59 -4.73
C PHE A 298 -24.40 -18.89 -4.47
N ILE A 299 -23.08 -18.88 -4.59
CA ILE A 299 -22.23 -20.03 -4.22
C ILE A 299 -21.49 -19.70 -2.92
N SER A 300 -22.23 -19.60 -1.82
CA SER A 300 -21.68 -19.77 -0.47
C SER A 300 -22.82 -20.14 0.48
N SER A 301 -23.00 -21.44 0.63
CA SER A 301 -23.56 -22.15 1.79
C SER A 301 -23.16 -23.61 1.63
#